data_AF-A0A8S0WXY3-F1
#
_entry.id   AF-A0A8S0WXY3-F1
#
_cell.length_a   1.000
_cell.length_b   1.000
_cell.length_c   1.000
_cell.angle_alpha   90.00
_cell.angle_beta   90.00
_cell.angle_gamma   90.00
#
_symmetry.space_group_name_H-M   'P 1'
#
loop_
_entity.id
_entity.type
_entity.pdbx_description
1 polymer ?
#
loop_
_entity_poly.entity_id
_entity_poly.type
_entity_poly.pdbx_seq_one_letter_code
_entity_poly.pdbx_strand_id
1 'polypeptide(L)' 'MTLFYILLPVYMAFCLWLGLRILQKAGFDGWWTLVLLIPIVNIIMIWMFAFMRWPALKENIKQDL' A
#
# COMPACT_ATOMS: atom_id res chain seq x y z
N MET A 1 16.24 25.65 3.55
CA MET A 1 14.99 25.72 4.34
C MET A 1 13.75 25.60 3.47
N THR A 2 13.55 26.45 2.45
CA THR A 2 12.40 26.38 1.52
C THR A 2 12.28 25.05 0.74
N LEU A 3 13.40 24.49 0.27
CA LEU A 3 13.43 23.19 -0.42
C LEU A 3 12.85 22.05 0.43
N PHE A 4 13.09 22.06 1.75
CA PHE A 4 12.57 21.05 2.66
C PHE A 4 11.04 21.07 2.73
N TYR A 5 10.46 22.27 2.74
CA TYR A 5 9.01 22.46 2.77
C TYR A 5 8.31 22.05 1.46
N ILE A 6 9.03 21.98 0.34
CA ILE A 6 8.49 21.47 -0.94
C ILE A 6 8.72 19.96 -1.05
N LEU A 7 9.90 19.48 -0.65
CA LEU A 7 10.25 18.06 -0.72
C LEU A 7 9.40 17.20 0.21
N LEU A 8 9.09 17.67 1.42
CA LEU A 8 8.31 16.93 2.41
C LEU A 8 6.89 16.58 1.91
N PRO A 9 6.05 17.53 1.45
CA PRO A 9 4.73 17.20 0.93
C PRO A 9 4.78 16.41 -0.38
N VAL A 10 5.78 16.65 -1.24
CA VAL A 10 5.97 15.85 -2.47
C VAL A 10 6.28 14.39 -2.11
N TYR A 11 7.16 14.15 -1.14
CA TYR A 11 7.48 12.82 -0.63
C TYR A 11 6.25 12.15 -0.01
N MET A 12 5.51 12.88 0.83
CA MET A 12 4.28 12.37 1.46
C MET A 12 3.23 11.98 0.43
N ALA A 13 2.99 12.85 -0.57
CA ALA A 13 2.06 12.59 -1.66
C ALA A 13 2.50 11.39 -2.52
N PHE A 14 3.80 11.26 -2.77
CA PHE A 14 4.36 10.13 -3.50
C PHE A 14 4.15 8.80 -2.76
N CYS A 15 4.41 8.76 -1.44
CA CYS A 15 4.16 7.59 -0.61
C CYS A 15 2.67 7.21 -0.58
N LEU A 16 1.77 8.18 -0.43
CA LEU A 16 0.32 7.97 -0.47
C LEU A 16 -0.14 7.44 -1.83
N TRP A 17 0.38 8.00 -2.92
CA TRP A 17 0.06 7.56 -4.28
C TRP A 17 0.53 6.13 -4.56
N LEU A 18 1.74 5.79 -4.12
CA LEU A 18 2.25 4.42 -4.20
C LEU A 18 1.37 3.45 -3.39
N GLY A 19 1.00 3.81 -2.16
CA GLY A 19 0.10 3.02 -1.32
C GLY A 19 -1.25 2.75 -1.99
N LEU A 20 -1.85 3.77 -2.61
CA LEU A 20 -3.10 3.66 -3.36
C LEU A 20 -2.95 2.68 -4.54
N ARG A 21 -1.88 2.81 -5.32
CA ARG A 21 -1.60 1.95 -6.47
C ARG A 21 -1.40 0.48 -6.08
N ILE A 22 -0.71 0.23 -4.97
CA ILE A 22 -0.46 -1.13 -4.46
C ILE A 22 -1.78 -1.78 -4.02
N LEU A 23 -2.60 -1.07 -3.25
CA LEU A 23 -3.90 -1.58 -2.79
C LEU A 23 -4.85 -1.88 -3.96
N GLN A 24 -4.92 -0.99 -4.95
CA GLN A 24 -5.70 -1.22 -6.16
C GLN A 24 -5.23 -2.45 -6.94
N LYS A 25 -3.91 -2.68 -7.02
CA LYS A 25 -3.34 -3.88 -7.67
C LYS A 25 -3.57 -5.16 -6.87
N ALA A 26 -3.60 -5.07 -5.55
CA ALA A 26 -3.92 -6.20 -4.69
C ALA A 26 -5.41 -6.56 -4.76
N GLY A 27 -6.27 -5.66 -5.22
CA GLY A 27 -7.73 -5.86 -5.33
C GLY A 27 -8.50 -5.39 -4.10
N PHE A 28 -7.89 -4.54 -3.27
CA PHE A 28 -8.53 -3.89 -2.14
C PHE A 28 -9.10 -2.53 -2.55
N ASP A 29 -10.21 -2.13 -1.92
CA ASP A 29 -10.78 -0.80 -2.11
C ASP A 29 -9.76 0.28 -1.77
N GLY A 30 -9.62 1.30 -2.62
CA GLY A 30 -8.66 2.41 -2.42
C GLY A 30 -8.86 3.18 -1.11
N TRP A 31 -10.00 3.01 -0.44
CA TRP A 31 -10.26 3.56 0.90
C TRP A 31 -9.40 2.93 2.01
N TRP A 32 -8.92 1.70 1.81
CA TRP A 32 -7.97 1.06 2.72
C TRP A 32 -6.62 1.77 2.79
N THR A 33 -6.30 2.66 1.85
CA THR A 33 -5.07 3.45 1.92
C THR A 33 -5.07 4.45 3.06
N LEU A 34 -6.24 4.86 3.57
CA LEU A 34 -6.32 5.66 4.80
C LEU A 34 -5.81 4.88 6.03
N VAL A 35 -5.93 3.55 6.02
CA VAL A 35 -5.41 2.70 7.10
C VAL A 35 -3.87 2.64 7.04
N LEU A 36 -3.26 2.82 5.87
CA LEU A 36 -1.79 2.93 5.72
C LEU A 36 -1.21 4.20 6.35
N LEU A 37 -2.03 5.23 6.61
CA LEU A 37 -1.59 6.41 7.40
C LEU A 37 -1.31 6.07 8.85
N ILE A 38 -1.86 4.96 9.37
CA ILE A 38 -1.60 4.50 10.73
C ILE A 38 -0.35 3.59 10.68
N PRO A 39 0.79 4.00 11.26
CA PRO A 39 2.07 3.29 11.09
C PRO A 39 2.04 1.86 11.62
N ILE A 40 1.33 1.61 12.73
CA ILE A 40 1.19 0.27 13.30
C ILE A 40 0.41 -0.65 12.35
N VAL A 41 -0.71 -0.17 11.82
CA VAL A 41 -1.55 -0.98 10.93
C VAL A 41 -0.86 -1.20 9.59
N ASN A 42 -0.06 -0.23 9.12
CA ASN A 42 0.76 -0.37 7.93
C ASN A 42 1.72 -1.57 8.04
N ILE A 43 2.44 -1.70 9.16
CA ILE A 43 3.34 -2.84 9.40
C ILE A 43 2.58 -4.17 9.39
N ILE A 44 1.45 -4.24 10.11
CA ILE A 44 0.60 -5.44 10.15
C ILE A 44 0.07 -5.77 8.75
N MET A 45 -0.35 -4.77 7.98
CA MET A 45 -0.84 -4.92 6.61
C MET A 45 0.25 -5.44 5.68
N ILE A 46 1.49 -4.95 5.79
CA ILE A 46 2.60 -5.47 4.98
C ILE A 46 2.84 -6.95 5.28
N TRP A 47 2.83 -7.34 6.55
CA TRP A 47 2.92 -8.75 6.94
C TRP A 47 1.76 -9.56 6.39
N MET A 48 0.52 -9.10 6.58
CA MET A 48 -0.64 -9.79 6.02
C MET A 48 -0.52 -9.91 4.51
N PHE A 49 -0.21 -8.83 3.78
CA PHE A 49 -0.05 -8.83 2.32
C PHE A 49 1.01 -9.80 1.82
N ALA A 50 2.05 -10.08 2.61
CA ALA A 50 3.09 -11.05 2.25
C ALA A 50 2.59 -12.50 2.30
N PHE A 51 1.68 -12.81 3.23
CA PHE A 51 1.15 -14.17 3.43
C PHE A 51 -0.27 -14.38 2.87
N MET A 52 -0.99 -13.29 2.63
CA MET A 52 -2.35 -13.27 2.11
C MET A 52 -2.35 -13.45 0.60
N ARG A 53 -3.31 -14.25 0.11
CA ARG A 53 -3.62 -14.29 -1.32
C ARG A 53 -4.30 -13.00 -1.73
N TRP A 54 -3.73 -12.31 -2.71
CA TRP A 54 -4.28 -11.04 -3.16
C TRP A 54 -5.60 -11.30 -3.90
N PRO A 55 -6.71 -10.62 -3.56
CA PRO A 55 -8.01 -10.85 -4.19
C PRO A 55 -8.01 -10.60 -5.71
N ALA A 56 -7.15 -9.72 -6.21
CA ALA A 56 -6.97 -9.52 -7.66
C ALA A 56 -6.17 -10.62 -8.36
N LEU A 57 -5.51 -11.53 -7.62
CA LEU A 57 -4.70 -12.60 -8.20
C LEU A 57 -5.64 -13.70 -8.72
N LYS A 58 -5.75 -13.80 -10.04
CA LYS A 58 -6.58 -14.80 -10.73
C LYS A 58 -6.28 -16.21 -10.22
N GLU A 59 -7.35 -16.98 -10.02
CA GLU A 59 -7.38 -18.31 -9.38
C GLU A 59 -6.39 -19.33 -9.97
N ASN A 60 -5.92 -19.12 -11.20
CA ASN A 60 -5.07 -20.03 -11.98
C ASN A 60 -3.55 -19.97 -11.69
N ILE A 61 -3.08 -19.12 -10.77
CA ILE A 61 -1.68 -19.18 -10.32
C ILE A 61 -1.65 -20.04 -9.06
N LYS A 62 -1.12 -21.28 -9.18
CA LYS A 62 -0.70 -22.03 -7.99
C LYS A 62 0.37 -21.21 -7.28
N GLN A 63 0.02 -20.73 -6.08
CA GLN A 63 0.98 -20.23 -5.10
C GLN A 63 1.44 -21.45 -4.28
N ASP A 64 2.14 -22.38 -4.93
CA ASP A 64 2.92 -23.40 -4.25
C ASP A 64 4.21 -22.75 -3.76
N LEU A 65 4.15 -22.25 -2.51
CA LEU A 65 5.31 -21.89 -1.70
C LEU A 65 6.14 -23.14 -1.38
#